data_AF-A0A932F0E1-F1
#
_entry.id   AF-A0A932F0E1-F1
#
_cell.length_a   1.000
_cell.length_b   1.000
_cell.length_c   1.000
_cell.angle_alpha   90.00
_cell.angle_beta   90.00
_cell.angle_gamma   90.00
#
_symmetry.space_group_name_H-M   'P 1'
#
loop_
_entity.id
_entity.type
_entity.pdbx_description
1 polymer ?
#
loop_
_entity_poly.entity_id
_entity_poly.type
_entity_poly.pdbx_seq_one_letter_code
_entity_poly.pdbx_strand_id
1 'polypeptide(L)'
;MAFNKDCACSGVILRFRVKSGHEQRFIAAHRDARTGFKGFRGGALVRTGEHTFCVIGEWANFARLVNARPQMIGLLDGLREHLEDLGGGLGVTDPVSGETVVKLKASTAAKKNPRGKVKAGKRKKRG
;
A
#
# COMPACT_ATOMS: atom_id res chain seq x y z
N MET A 1 -2.05 -8.17 30.31
CA MET A 1 -2.25 -8.77 28.98
C MET A 1 -0.91 -8.76 28.26
N ALA A 2 -0.32 -9.92 28.01
CA ALA A 2 0.95 -10.01 27.29
C ALA A 2 0.69 -9.86 25.79
N PHE A 3 1.07 -8.72 25.22
CA PHE A 3 1.08 -8.55 23.77
C PHE A 3 2.10 -9.54 23.17
N ASN A 4 1.63 -10.36 22.25
CA ASN A 4 2.43 -11.40 21.61
C ASN A 4 3.59 -10.74 20.85
N LYS A 5 4.84 -11.03 21.22
CA LYS A 5 6.06 -10.40 20.68
C LYS A 5 6.27 -10.65 19.18
N ASP A 6 5.54 -11.59 18.59
CA ASP A 6 5.67 -11.98 17.19
C ASP A 6 5.07 -10.96 16.19
N CYS A 7 4.32 -9.96 16.66
CA CYS A 7 3.73 -8.89 15.84
C CYS A 7 4.32 -7.50 16.09
N ALA A 8 5.57 -7.39 16.55
CA ALA A 8 6.22 -6.12 16.90
C ALA A 8 6.47 -5.14 15.72
N CYS A 9 5.76 -5.26 14.60
CA CYS A 9 5.82 -4.33 13.48
C CYS A 9 4.89 -3.14 13.73
N SER A 10 5.13 -2.05 13.02
CA SER A 10 4.31 -0.85 13.12
C SER A 10 3.96 -0.31 11.76
N GLY A 11 2.76 0.24 11.64
CA GLY A 11 2.20 0.72 10.40
C GLY A 11 1.96 2.22 10.42
N VAL A 12 1.98 2.79 9.22
CA VAL A 12 1.43 4.12 8.95
C VAL A 12 0.47 4.04 7.77
N ILE A 13 -0.64 4.76 7.86
CA ILE A 13 -1.58 5.01 6.77
C ILE A 13 -1.67 6.52 6.60
N LEU A 14 -1.32 7.03 5.43
CA LEU A 14 -1.44 8.45 5.09
C LEU A 14 -2.43 8.61 3.96
N ARG A 15 -3.45 9.45 4.18
CA ARG A 15 -4.44 9.79 3.15
C ARG A 15 -4.11 11.11 2.46
N PHE A 16 -4.36 11.13 1.16
CA PHE A 16 -4.10 12.24 0.25
C PHE A 16 -5.29 12.48 -0.68
N ARG A 17 -5.50 13.75 -1.04
CA ARG A 17 -6.21 14.15 -2.24
C ARG A 17 -5.25 14.94 -3.12
N VAL A 18 -5.10 14.54 -4.37
CA VAL A 18 -4.15 15.10 -5.33
C VAL A 18 -4.91 15.99 -6.30
N LYS A 19 -4.35 17.14 -6.65
CA LYS A 19 -4.94 18.04 -7.63
C LYS A 19 -5.12 17.33 -8.98
N SER A 20 -6.20 17.66 -9.67
CA SER A 20 -6.47 17.13 -11.01
C SER A 20 -5.30 17.41 -11.96
N GLY A 21 -4.80 16.36 -12.63
CA GLY A 21 -3.65 16.44 -13.55
C GLY A 21 -2.29 16.22 -12.90
N HIS A 22 -2.20 16.11 -11.57
CA HIS A 22 -0.93 15.94 -10.85
C HIS A 22 -0.63 14.49 -10.43
N GLU A 23 -1.52 13.54 -10.67
CA GLU A 23 -1.45 12.18 -10.12
C GLU A 23 -0.26 11.40 -10.64
N GLN A 24 0.10 11.55 -11.92
CA GLN A 24 1.27 10.89 -12.48
C GLN A 24 2.56 11.36 -11.78
N ARG A 25 2.70 12.68 -11.55
CA ARG A 25 3.83 13.24 -10.79
C ARG A 25 3.84 12.72 -9.36
N PHE A 26 2.67 12.67 -8.71
CA PHE A 26 2.53 12.15 -7.35
C PHE A 26 2.93 10.66 -7.25
N ILE A 27 2.48 9.83 -8.20
CA ILE A 27 2.83 8.40 -8.26
C ILE A 27 4.32 8.21 -8.54
N ALA A 28 4.89 8.99 -9.47
CA ALA A 28 6.32 8.93 -9.79
C ALA A 28 7.18 9.30 -8.56
N ALA A 29 6.84 10.37 -7.86
CA ALA A 29 7.54 10.77 -6.65
C ALA A 29 7.57 9.67 -5.59
N HIS A 30 6.50 8.90 -5.41
CA HIS A 30 6.49 7.76 -4.48
C HIS A 30 7.26 6.54 -4.97
N ARG A 31 7.34 6.34 -6.29
CA ARG A 31 8.14 5.26 -6.90
C ARG A 31 9.63 5.54 -6.78
N ASP A 32 10.01 6.80 -6.98
CA ASP A 32 11.39 7.27 -6.99
C ASP A 32 11.90 7.61 -5.60
N ALA A 33 10.98 7.81 -4.64
CA ALA A 33 11.27 7.82 -3.22
C ALA A 33 11.74 6.41 -2.79
N ARG A 34 12.97 6.06 -3.17
CA ARG A 34 13.76 5.00 -2.55
C ARG A 34 14.15 5.49 -1.16
N THR A 35 13.20 5.39 -0.27
CA THR A 35 13.37 5.88 1.09
C THR A 35 14.25 4.90 1.84
N GLY A 36 15.52 5.26 2.06
CA GLY A 36 16.45 4.57 2.95
C GLY A 36 16.04 4.66 4.42
N PHE A 37 14.74 4.58 4.72
CA PHE A 37 14.19 4.61 6.06
C PHE A 37 14.66 3.36 6.80
N LYS A 38 15.47 3.55 7.83
CA LYS A 38 16.03 2.45 8.62
C LYS A 38 14.90 1.61 9.23
N GLY A 39 14.84 0.33 8.87
CA GLY A 39 13.84 -0.60 9.36
C GLY A 39 12.49 -0.55 8.65
N PHE A 40 12.37 0.17 7.52
CA PHE A 40 11.21 0.08 6.65
C PHE A 40 11.17 -1.29 5.97
N ARG A 41 10.01 -1.94 6.07
CA ARG A 41 9.77 -3.30 5.53
C ARG A 41 9.12 -3.27 4.16
N GLY A 42 8.62 -2.11 3.75
CA GLY A 42 7.90 -1.91 2.51
C GLY A 42 6.55 -1.23 2.74
N GLY A 43 5.86 -1.02 1.65
CA GLY A 43 4.58 -0.31 1.65
C GLY A 43 3.89 -0.39 0.31
N ALA A 44 2.75 0.25 0.22
CA ALA A 44 1.96 0.37 -0.99
C ALA A 44 1.39 1.78 -1.11
N LEU A 45 1.42 2.31 -2.33
CA LEU A 45 0.57 3.43 -2.72
C LEU A 45 -0.72 2.84 -3.31
N VAL A 46 -1.85 3.14 -2.68
CA VAL A 46 -3.16 2.61 -3.02
C VAL A 46 -4.02 3.76 -3.52
N ARG A 47 -4.56 3.65 -4.73
CA ARG A 47 -5.62 4.56 -5.18
C ARG A 47 -6.93 4.15 -4.51
N THR A 48 -7.60 5.10 -3.86
CA THR A 48 -8.85 4.85 -3.11
C THR A 48 -10.08 5.44 -3.77
N GLY A 49 -9.88 6.22 -4.84
CA GLY A 49 -10.95 6.83 -5.63
C GLY A 49 -10.36 7.73 -6.72
N GLU A 50 -11.21 8.58 -7.30
CA GLU A 50 -10.75 9.65 -8.17
C GLU A 50 -9.91 10.64 -7.35
N HIS A 51 -8.71 10.96 -7.84
CA HIS A 51 -7.76 11.88 -7.20
C HIS A 51 -7.33 11.55 -5.75
N THR A 52 -7.78 10.44 -5.16
CA THR A 52 -7.53 10.11 -3.75
C THR A 52 -6.65 8.87 -3.61
N PHE A 53 -5.71 8.96 -2.69
CA PHE A 53 -4.70 7.94 -2.47
C PHE A 53 -4.44 7.72 -0.98
N CYS A 54 -4.06 6.50 -0.64
CA CYS A 54 -3.48 6.14 0.64
C CYS A 54 -2.09 5.56 0.46
N VAL A 55 -1.13 6.00 1.27
CA VAL A 55 0.14 5.29 1.44
C VAL A 55 0.03 4.41 2.68
N ILE A 56 0.36 3.13 2.53
CA ILE A 56 0.52 2.20 3.65
C ILE A 56 2.01 1.89 3.75
N GLY A 57 2.59 2.03 4.93
CA GLY A 57 3.98 1.67 5.18
C GLY A 57 4.13 0.82 6.44
N GLU A 58 5.03 -0.16 6.41
CA GLU A 58 5.35 -1.03 7.55
C GLU A 58 6.81 -0.86 7.97
N TRP A 59 7.05 -0.81 9.28
CA TRP A 59 8.36 -0.78 9.91
C TRP A 59 8.56 -1.96 10.85
N ALA A 60 9.83 -2.29 11.08
CA ALA A 60 10.25 -3.36 11.97
C ALA A 60 9.77 -3.19 13.42
N ASN A 61 9.56 -1.95 13.88
CA ASN A 61 8.94 -1.60 15.15
C ASN A 61 8.58 -0.11 15.21
N PHE A 62 7.87 0.28 16.28
CA PHE A 62 7.33 1.63 16.43
C PHE A 62 8.43 2.68 16.56
N ALA A 63 9.52 2.37 17.28
CA ALA A 63 10.66 3.28 17.42
C ALA A 63 11.32 3.58 16.06
N ARG A 64 11.43 2.59 15.17
CA ARG A 64 11.94 2.79 13.80
C ARG A 64 11.00 3.67 12.98
N LEU A 65 9.69 3.49 13.11
CA LEU A 65 8.70 4.37 12.48
C LEU A 65 8.81 5.81 12.98
N VAL A 66 8.87 6.02 14.30
CA VAL A 66 9.01 7.36 14.90
C VAL A 66 10.27 8.08 14.40
N ASN A 67 11.40 7.38 14.36
CA ASN A 67 12.66 7.94 13.87
C ASN A 67 12.66 8.26 12.37
N ALA A 68 11.79 7.64 11.57
CA ALA A 68 11.65 7.92 10.15
C ALA A 68 10.77 9.15 9.86
N ARG A 69 9.96 9.62 10.84
CA ARG A 69 9.01 10.74 10.64
C ARG A 69 9.64 12.01 10.06
N PRO A 70 10.82 12.48 10.52
CA PRO A 70 11.40 13.70 9.95
C PRO A 70 11.70 13.57 8.45
N GLN A 71 12.21 12.41 8.03
CA GLN A 71 12.49 12.15 6.61
C GLN A 71 11.20 12.01 5.80
N MET A 72 10.15 11.41 6.36
CA MET A 72 8.82 11.37 5.74
C MET A 72 8.23 12.77 5.57
N ILE A 73 8.32 13.63 6.59
CA ILE A 73 7.86 15.01 6.51
C ILE A 73 8.57 15.74 5.36
N GLY A 74 9.90 15.60 5.23
CA GLY A 74 10.63 16.21 4.12
C GLY A 74 10.16 15.76 2.73
N LEU A 75 9.81 14.48 2.55
CA LEU A 75 9.20 14.00 1.30
C LEU A 75 7.83 14.65 1.06
N LEU A 76 7.00 14.75 2.10
CA LEU A 76 5.65 15.32 2.01
C LEU A 76 5.66 16.82 1.75
N ASP A 77 6.65 17.53 2.30
CA ASP A 77 6.86 18.96 2.06
C ASP A 77 7.01 19.24 0.56
N GLY A 78 7.76 18.41 -0.15
CA GLY A 78 7.94 18.50 -1.61
C GLY A 78 6.72 18.12 -2.45
N LEU A 79 5.68 17.56 -1.84
CA LEU A 79 4.44 17.18 -2.50
C LEU A 79 3.28 18.15 -2.23
N ARG A 80 3.38 19.01 -1.21
CA ARG A 80 2.27 19.85 -0.74
C ARG A 80 1.61 20.67 -1.84
N GLU A 81 2.39 21.18 -2.78
CA GLU A 81 1.88 21.97 -3.91
C GLU A 81 0.94 21.19 -4.85
N HIS A 82 0.98 19.85 -4.82
CA HIS A 82 0.13 18.96 -5.64
C HIS A 82 -1.07 18.41 -4.90
N LEU A 83 -1.20 18.75 -3.62
CA LEU A 83 -2.25 18.20 -2.78
C LEU A 83 -3.38 19.21 -2.62
N GLU A 84 -4.57 18.67 -2.45
CA GLU A 84 -5.76 19.42 -2.08
C GLU A 84 -5.97 19.29 -0.57
N ASP A 85 -6.67 20.28 -0.01
CA ASP A 85 -7.15 20.18 1.37
C ASP A 85 -8.18 19.04 1.48
N LEU A 86 -8.05 18.24 2.53
CA LEU A 86 -8.91 17.10 2.81
C LEU A 86 -10.26 17.53 3.42
N GLY A 87 -10.39 18.80 3.82
CA GLY A 87 -11.54 19.36 4.51
C GLY A 87 -11.51 19.09 6.02
N GLY A 88 -12.44 19.73 6.73
CA GLY A 88 -12.67 19.45 8.17
C GLY A 88 -11.48 19.77 9.08
N GLY A 89 -10.56 20.64 8.65
CA GLY A 89 -9.36 21.00 9.42
C GLY A 89 -8.22 19.98 9.36
N LEU A 90 -8.32 18.95 8.51
CA LEU A 90 -7.29 17.93 8.35
C LEU A 90 -6.05 18.42 7.56
N GLY A 91 -6.18 19.54 6.84
CA GLY A 91 -5.10 20.02 5.97
C GLY A 91 -4.94 19.14 4.74
N VAL A 92 -3.72 19.10 4.18
CA VAL A 92 -3.42 18.39 2.92
C VAL A 92 -3.07 16.91 3.08
N THR A 93 -2.81 16.46 4.31
CA THR A 93 -2.48 15.07 4.63
C THR A 93 -3.08 14.65 5.96
N ASP A 94 -3.52 13.40 6.06
CA ASP A 94 -4.11 12.83 7.28
C ASP A 94 -3.35 11.54 7.66
N PRO A 95 -2.30 11.66 8.51
CA PRO A 95 -1.46 10.53 8.92
C PRO A 95 -2.01 9.82 10.17
N VAL A 96 -2.17 8.50 10.08
CA VAL A 96 -2.47 7.62 11.22
C VAL A 96 -1.36 6.58 11.37
N SER A 97 -0.88 6.38 12.60
CA SER A 97 0.19 5.42 12.92
C SER A 97 -0.16 4.53 14.10
N GLY A 98 0.32 3.29 14.10
CA GLY A 98 0.13 2.40 15.25
C GLY A 98 0.94 1.10 15.19
N GLU A 99 0.85 0.32 16.26
CA GLU A 99 1.40 -1.02 16.32
C GLU A 99 0.51 -2.02 15.58
N THR A 100 1.12 -3.00 14.92
CA THR A 100 0.37 -4.09 14.29
C THR A 100 -0.14 -5.04 15.36
N VAL A 101 -1.47 -5.14 15.49
CA VAL A 101 -2.10 -6.03 16.48
C VAL A 101 -2.24 -7.46 15.95
N VAL A 102 -2.53 -7.63 14.65
CA VAL A 102 -2.69 -8.93 13.99
C VAL A 102 -2.14 -8.88 12.57
N LYS A 103 -1.35 -9.90 12.16
CA LYS A 103 -1.00 -10.12 10.75
C LYS A 103 -1.95 -11.15 10.12
N LEU A 104 -2.70 -10.71 9.11
CA LEU A 104 -3.59 -11.57 8.35
C LEU A 104 -2.78 -12.39 7.33
N LYS A 105 -3.05 -13.68 7.21
CA LYS A 105 -2.44 -14.54 6.19
C LYS A 105 -3.24 -14.40 4.89
N ALA A 106 -2.54 -14.28 3.77
CA ALA A 106 -3.18 -14.36 2.45
C ALA A 106 -3.77 -15.76 2.25
N SER A 107 -4.97 -15.84 1.70
CA SER A 107 -5.53 -17.12 1.28
C SER A 107 -4.69 -17.69 0.14
N THR A 108 -4.23 -18.93 0.26
CA THR A 108 -3.60 -19.62 -0.85
C THR A 108 -4.65 -19.85 -1.93
N ALA A 109 -4.44 -19.35 -3.15
CA ALA A 109 -5.37 -19.57 -4.25
C ALA A 109 -5.51 -21.09 -4.51
N ALA A 110 -6.75 -21.58 -4.62
CA ALA A 110 -7.01 -22.97 -4.99
C ALA A 110 -6.42 -23.26 -6.37
N LYS A 111 -5.57 -24.28 -6.49
CA LYS A 111 -5.02 -24.74 -7.77
C LYS A 111 -6.17 -25.07 -8.72
N LYS A 112 -6.32 -24.34 -9.82
CA LYS A 112 -7.23 -24.73 -10.91
C LYS A 112 -6.71 -26.04 -11.50
N ASN A 113 -7.41 -27.14 -11.26
CA ASN A 113 -7.11 -28.44 -11.87
C ASN A 113 -7.41 -28.34 -13.38
N PRO A 114 -6.44 -28.54 -14.28
CA PRO A 114 -6.70 -28.46 -15.71
C PRO A 114 -7.53 -29.67 -16.16
N ARG A 115 -8.83 -29.42 -16.31
CA ARG A 115 -9.86 -30.07 -17.16
C ARG A 115 -9.54 -31.47 -17.72
N GLY A 116 -10.46 -32.39 -17.45
CA GLY A 116 -10.61 -33.68 -18.13
C GLY A 116 -10.56 -33.55 -19.66
N LYS A 117 -9.84 -34.49 -20.28
CA LYS A 117 -9.76 -34.67 -21.72
C LYS A 117 -11.14 -35.07 -22.27
N VAL A 118 -11.88 -34.12 -22.86
CA VAL A 118 -12.97 -34.47 -23.77
C VAL A 118 -12.32 -34.98 -25.06
N LYS A 119 -12.32 -36.32 -25.26
CA LYS A 119 -11.90 -36.96 -26.50
C LYS A 119 -12.87 -36.56 -27.62
N ALA A 120 -12.41 -35.78 -28.58
CA ALA A 120 -13.15 -35.49 -29.81
C ALA A 120 -13.39 -36.80 -30.59
N GLY A 121 -14.66 -37.15 -30.79
CA GLY A 121 -15.09 -38.33 -31.53
C GLY A 121 -14.65 -38.28 -33.00
N LYS A 122 -14.05 -39.38 -33.47
CA LYS A 122 -13.63 -39.58 -34.85
C LYS A 122 -14.87 -39.97 -35.68
N ARG A 123 -15.50 -39.00 -36.38
CA ARG A 123 -16.58 -39.27 -37.34
C ARG A 123 -15.99 -39.94 -38.58
N LYS A 124 -16.14 -41.27 -38.68
CA LYS A 124 -15.74 -42.09 -39.83
C LYS A 124 -16.79 -41.95 -40.94
N LYS A 125 -16.43 -41.27 -42.04
CA LYS A 125 -17.13 -41.36 -43.34
C LYS A 125 -16.84 -42.72 -43.96
N ARG A 126 -17.88 -43.42 -44.42
CA ARG A 126 -17.95 -44.54 -45.39
C ARG A 126 -19.38 -45.07 -45.31
N GLY A 127 -20.16 -45.23 -46.35
CA GLY A 127 -20.03 -45.04 -47.79
C GLY A 127 -21.43 -45.27 -48.36
#